data_AF-A0A7G9P489-F1
#
_entry.id   AF-A0A7G9P489-F1
#
_cell.length_a   1.000
_cell.length_b   1.000
_cell.length_c   1.000
_cell.angle_alpha   90.00
_cell.angle_beta   90.00
_cell.angle_gamma   90.00
#
_symmetry.space_group_name_H-M   'P 1'
#
loop_
_entity.id
_entity.type
_entity.pdbx_description
1 polymer ?
#
loop_
_entity_poly.entity_id
_entity_poly.type
_entity_poly.pdbx_seq_one_letter_code
_entity_poly.pdbx_strand_id
1 'polypeptide(L)'
;MSQTRKPWEHAKSGGSESDALAERFVESISYDTRMYKHDIAGSIAHARMLCHVELINADELAAIEKGLGEIEAEITEQGQNWPGWKVELEDVHMCIEAALIEKIGDPGRKLHTGRSRNDQVATDLHLWIRDAISELQSDQVWTLIHEFYKLAERNGDTVIPSYTHLQRAQPIVVGGECMAWIEAFDRCWQRLIASDTRNRSTPLGSGAIAGSSLPLDRDHTAEALRTGSASPSSMYSTANRDLALDFVYTLSTISMWLSRWAEQWIIYMTVEFGMLTIGDAYTTGSSMMPQKRNPDMLELIRGRCGNVYGHLMALLTICKGITIGYNRDLQEDKRHVFAAYDTVKDCLQMAAGIVRSAKFKSPDMSRGYMDATALAEYLVTKGVPFRTAHQYVGALVHHCIDNSITQLSDLTVEQMNTIAETTVIEADVMEWLGAENVVKRYQTYGNAGLSGYRQQLEAWKKRLSEEQEGDTPAGLFGDAPQYDITDSVLVTAYEQADRTLDDLPYTDEFESIYKAAAGGRSRTDLFHRLHNLRKAGKLPRLGKAREKPPIITGDQTTVLTELVEAAIGKLSLRDQLPFTDDFDHIVAEFNARTGLQFSPYQVWRVIAKLAK
;
A
#
# COMPACT_ATOMS: atom_id res chain seq x y z
N MET A 1 51.53 20.43 -1.93
CA MET A 1 50.14 20.17 -2.34
C MET A 1 50.08 18.75 -2.88
N SER A 2 49.74 17.80 -2.02
CA SER A 2 49.60 16.39 -2.40
C SER A 2 48.20 16.23 -2.99
N GLN A 3 48.10 15.87 -4.27
CA GLN A 3 46.82 15.46 -4.87
C GLN A 3 46.28 14.27 -4.07
N THR A 4 45.11 14.44 -3.46
CA THR A 4 44.34 13.38 -2.82
C THR A 4 43.86 12.43 -3.92
N ARG A 5 44.62 11.37 -4.17
CA ARG A 5 44.22 10.28 -5.07
C ARG A 5 43.14 9.43 -4.40
N LYS A 6 42.17 8.99 -5.19
CA LYS A 6 41.00 8.24 -4.70
C LYS A 6 41.40 6.78 -4.38
N PRO A 7 40.79 6.12 -3.38
CA PRO A 7 41.15 4.76 -2.97
C PRO A 7 41.10 3.71 -4.08
N TRP A 8 40.19 3.86 -5.06
CA TRP A 8 40.06 2.95 -6.20
C TRP A 8 41.07 3.21 -7.33
N GLU A 9 41.75 4.36 -7.34
CA GLU A 9 42.81 4.66 -8.31
C GLU A 9 44.06 3.79 -8.08
N HIS A 10 44.22 3.22 -6.88
CA HIS A 10 45.28 2.25 -6.60
C HIS A 10 45.08 0.90 -7.30
N ALA A 11 43.85 0.55 -7.71
CA ALA A 11 43.55 -0.70 -8.41
C ALA A 11 43.78 -0.61 -9.93
N LYS A 12 43.91 0.61 -10.50
CA LYS A 12 44.26 0.80 -11.90
C LYS A 12 45.78 0.76 -12.06
N SER A 13 46.31 -0.40 -12.46
CA SER A 13 47.63 -0.45 -13.10
C SER A 13 47.56 0.29 -14.45
N GLY A 14 47.68 1.62 -14.41
CA GLY A 14 47.65 2.47 -15.60
C GLY A 14 46.94 3.78 -15.32
N GLY A 15 47.71 4.82 -15.01
CA GLY A 15 47.22 6.20 -14.96
C GLY A 15 46.86 6.73 -16.33
N SER A 16 45.68 6.39 -16.84
CA SER A 16 45.02 7.19 -17.86
C SER A 16 44.17 8.25 -17.16
N GLU A 17 44.33 9.53 -17.53
CA GLU A 17 43.34 10.56 -17.24
C GLU A 17 41.95 10.04 -17.60
N SER A 18 40.97 10.27 -16.73
CA SER A 18 39.58 9.93 -17.03
C SER A 18 39.13 10.77 -18.23
N ASP A 19 38.67 10.08 -19.27
CA ASP A 19 38.08 10.74 -20.43
C ASP A 19 36.73 11.36 -20.01
N ALA A 20 36.52 12.64 -20.33
CA ALA A 20 35.33 13.37 -19.91
C ALA A 20 34.01 12.78 -20.47
N LEU A 21 34.05 12.08 -21.61
CA LEU A 21 32.89 11.33 -22.11
C LEU A 21 32.62 10.12 -21.23
N ALA A 22 33.67 9.39 -20.82
CA ALA A 22 33.51 8.23 -19.93
C ALA A 22 32.97 8.65 -18.55
N GLU A 23 33.46 9.75 -17.98
CA GLU A 23 32.92 10.28 -16.71
C GLU A 23 31.43 10.62 -16.82
N ARG A 24 31.05 11.37 -17.85
CA ARG A 24 29.64 11.72 -18.10
C ARG A 24 28.74 10.53 -18.44
N PHE A 25 29.31 9.45 -19.00
CA PHE A 25 28.55 8.27 -19.36
C PHE A 25 28.28 7.37 -18.15
N VAL A 26 29.20 7.38 -17.19
CA VAL A 26 29.19 6.48 -16.03
C VAL A 26 28.59 7.15 -14.79
N GLU A 27 28.55 8.48 -14.74
CA GLU A 27 27.97 9.21 -13.61
C GLU A 27 26.51 8.84 -13.33
N SER A 28 26.17 8.82 -12.04
CA SER A 28 24.80 8.72 -11.57
C SER A 28 24.32 9.92 -10.76
N ILE A 29 25.20 10.87 -10.46
CA ILE A 29 24.89 12.07 -9.67
C ILE A 29 23.73 12.90 -10.24
N SER A 30 23.52 12.87 -11.56
CA SER A 30 22.41 13.57 -12.20
C SER A 30 21.01 13.04 -11.81
N TYR A 31 20.93 11.87 -11.16
CA TYR A 31 19.65 11.29 -10.72
C TYR A 31 19.70 10.62 -9.34
N ASP A 32 20.84 10.10 -8.89
CA ASP A 32 20.95 9.36 -7.63
C ASP A 32 21.09 10.24 -6.38
N THR A 33 21.30 11.56 -6.54
CA THR A 33 21.24 12.53 -5.43
C THR A 33 19.93 12.42 -4.66
N ARG A 34 18.85 11.93 -5.29
CA ARG A 34 17.56 11.61 -4.64
C ARG A 34 17.67 10.61 -3.47
N MET A 35 18.75 9.83 -3.41
CA MET A 35 18.97 8.83 -2.38
C MET A 35 19.84 9.31 -1.21
N TYR A 36 20.27 10.59 -1.17
CA TYR A 36 21.22 11.05 -0.14
C TYR A 36 20.81 10.73 1.30
N LYS A 37 19.52 10.89 1.64
CA LYS A 37 19.01 10.56 2.99
C LYS A 37 19.14 9.07 3.31
N HIS A 38 18.95 8.22 2.31
CA HIS A 38 19.01 6.76 2.42
C HIS A 38 20.45 6.30 2.56
N ASP A 39 21.37 6.88 1.79
CA ASP A 39 22.82 6.65 1.92
C ASP A 39 23.33 7.06 3.32
N ILE A 40 22.88 8.21 3.83
CA ILE A 40 23.22 8.69 5.19
C ILE A 40 22.65 7.75 6.26
N ALA A 41 21.37 7.36 6.17
CA ALA A 41 20.76 6.43 7.12
C ALA A 41 21.44 5.05 7.09
N GLY A 42 21.70 4.50 5.89
CA GLY A 42 22.45 3.28 5.69
C GLY A 42 23.86 3.36 6.28
N SER A 43 24.53 4.49 6.10
CA SER A 43 25.85 4.77 6.65
C SER A 43 25.87 4.87 8.17
N ILE A 44 24.88 5.53 8.79
CA ILE A 44 24.73 5.57 10.25
C ILE A 44 24.46 4.16 10.81
N ALA A 45 23.56 3.40 10.20
CA ALA A 45 23.26 2.03 10.61
C ALA A 45 24.49 1.11 10.51
N HIS A 46 25.28 1.28 9.45
CA HIS A 46 26.54 0.56 9.27
C HIS A 46 27.58 0.95 10.32
N ALA A 47 27.75 2.25 10.60
CA ALA A 47 28.67 2.74 11.62
C ALA A 47 28.32 2.20 13.02
N ARG A 48 27.04 2.20 13.38
CA ARG A 48 26.55 1.63 14.65
C ARG A 48 26.89 0.15 14.76
N MET A 49 26.69 -0.61 13.68
CA MET A 49 27.08 -2.02 13.63
C MET A 49 28.59 -2.21 13.74
N LEU A 50 29.41 -1.40 13.06
CA LEU A 50 30.88 -1.47 13.18
C LEU A 50 31.34 -1.21 14.61
N CYS A 51 30.69 -0.27 15.33
CA CYS A 51 30.96 -0.01 16.73
C CYS A 51 30.51 -1.18 17.62
N HIS A 52 29.35 -1.78 17.32
CA HIS A 52 28.83 -2.96 18.02
C HIS A 52 29.79 -4.15 17.97
N VAL A 53 30.45 -4.35 16.83
CA VAL A 53 31.44 -5.44 16.64
C VAL A 53 32.89 -4.99 16.86
N GLU A 54 33.08 -3.84 17.51
CA GLU A 54 34.38 -3.30 17.96
C GLU A 54 35.40 -3.00 16.84
N LEU A 55 34.94 -2.78 15.60
CA LEU A 55 35.80 -2.37 14.48
C LEU A 55 36.04 -0.85 14.44
N ILE A 56 35.17 -0.07 15.08
CA ILE A 56 35.39 1.34 15.42
C ILE A 56 35.04 1.58 16.89
N ASN A 57 35.57 2.64 17.49
CA ASN A 57 35.26 3.00 18.87
C ASN A 57 34.11 4.02 18.98
N ALA A 58 33.65 4.30 20.20
CA ALA A 58 32.52 5.20 20.45
C ALA A 58 32.77 6.66 20.01
N ASP A 59 34.01 7.15 20.14
CA ASP A 59 34.36 8.52 19.70
C ASP A 59 34.32 8.61 18.16
N GLU A 60 34.78 7.56 17.47
CA GLU A 60 34.71 7.44 16.01
C GLU A 60 33.26 7.38 15.52
N LEU A 61 32.40 6.59 16.19
CA LEU A 61 30.97 6.55 15.89
C LEU A 61 30.32 7.92 16.05
N ALA A 62 30.56 8.59 17.19
CA ALA A 62 29.99 9.91 17.46
C ALA A 62 30.45 10.96 16.42
N ALA A 63 31.71 10.89 15.98
CA ALA A 63 32.22 11.74 14.91
C ALA A 63 31.53 11.46 13.56
N ILE A 64 31.31 10.20 13.22
CA ILE A 64 30.60 9.79 11.99
C ILE A 64 29.15 10.26 12.00
N GLU A 65 28.40 9.98 13.07
CA GLU A 65 26.99 10.38 13.17
C GLU A 65 26.82 11.90 13.10
N LYS A 66 27.66 12.64 13.84
CA LYS A 66 27.66 14.10 13.79
C LYS A 66 28.01 14.62 12.39
N GLY A 67 29.07 14.09 11.77
CA GLY A 67 29.52 14.52 10.45
C GLY A 67 28.48 14.27 9.37
N LEU A 68 27.83 13.10 9.39
CA LEU A 68 26.75 12.75 8.47
C LEU A 68 25.50 13.63 8.70
N GLY A 69 25.14 13.91 9.95
CA GLY A 69 24.04 14.81 10.28
C GLY A 69 24.27 16.25 9.81
N GLU A 70 25.51 16.75 9.90
CA GLU A 70 25.89 18.06 9.34
C GLU A 70 25.79 18.06 7.80
N ILE A 71 26.26 17.00 7.13
CA ILE A 71 26.15 16.86 5.67
C ILE A 71 24.68 16.81 5.23
N GLU A 72 23.84 16.05 5.93
CA GLU A 72 22.41 15.99 5.63
C GLU A 72 21.74 17.37 5.74
N ALA A 73 22.08 18.13 6.78
CA ALA A 73 21.58 19.49 6.97
C ALA A 73 22.04 20.44 5.85
N GLU A 74 23.31 20.38 5.46
CA GLU A 74 23.85 21.17 4.34
C GLU A 74 23.15 20.85 3.01
N ILE A 75 22.95 19.56 2.70
CA ILE A 75 22.24 19.12 1.51
C ILE A 75 20.78 19.58 1.56
N THR A 76 20.12 19.49 2.71
CA THR A 76 18.73 19.90 2.88
C THR A 76 18.55 21.41 2.66
N GLU A 77 19.48 22.22 3.17
CA GLU A 77 19.45 23.69 3.02
C GLU A 77 19.78 24.13 1.59
N GLN A 78 20.79 23.53 0.97
CA GLN A 78 21.37 24.02 -0.29
C GLN A 78 20.86 23.28 -1.52
N GLY A 79 20.28 22.09 -1.34
CA GLY A 79 19.73 21.24 -2.41
C GLY A 79 20.78 20.88 -3.46
N GLN A 80 20.43 21.06 -4.73
CA GLN A 80 21.32 20.79 -5.87
C GLN A 80 22.53 21.73 -5.93
N ASN A 81 22.54 22.82 -5.15
CA ASN A 81 23.66 23.76 -5.09
C ASN A 81 24.70 23.39 -4.01
N TRP A 82 24.50 22.28 -3.27
CA TRP A 82 25.48 21.86 -2.27
C TRP A 82 26.85 21.60 -2.94
N PRO A 83 27.95 22.23 -2.49
CA PRO A 83 29.24 22.19 -3.16
C PRO A 83 29.93 20.81 -3.10
N GLY A 84 29.39 19.87 -2.30
CA GLY A 84 29.85 18.49 -2.26
C GLY A 84 29.44 17.67 -3.49
N TRP A 85 28.46 18.12 -4.28
CA TRP A 85 28.09 17.46 -5.53
C TRP A 85 29.17 17.68 -6.60
N LYS A 86 29.96 16.63 -6.84
CA LYS A 86 31.10 16.65 -7.76
C LYS A 86 30.94 15.52 -8.77
N VAL A 87 30.81 15.87 -10.06
CA VAL A 87 30.63 14.88 -11.14
C VAL A 87 31.82 13.93 -11.22
N GLU A 88 33.03 14.43 -10.94
CA GLU A 88 34.23 13.61 -10.86
C GLU A 88 34.16 12.55 -9.75
N LEU A 89 33.29 12.70 -8.75
CA LEU A 89 33.04 11.69 -7.73
C LEU A 89 32.01 10.64 -8.16
N GLU A 90 31.52 10.65 -9.40
CA GLU A 90 30.69 9.62 -10.04
C GLU A 90 29.26 9.50 -9.48
N ASP A 91 29.09 9.33 -8.17
CA ASP A 91 27.82 8.99 -7.53
C ASP A 91 27.59 9.71 -6.17
N VAL A 92 26.35 9.66 -5.68
CA VAL A 92 25.93 10.27 -4.39
C VAL A 92 26.78 9.78 -3.21
N HIS A 93 27.11 8.50 -3.18
CA HIS A 93 27.79 7.85 -2.07
C HIS A 93 29.25 8.30 -1.96
N MET A 94 29.95 8.45 -3.09
CA MET A 94 31.31 8.98 -3.15
C MET A 94 31.36 10.46 -2.77
N CYS A 95 30.34 11.24 -3.12
CA CYS A 95 30.22 12.64 -2.69
C CYS A 95 30.09 12.76 -1.16
N ILE A 96 29.18 11.99 -0.57
CA ILE A 96 28.95 11.97 0.88
C ILE A 96 30.19 11.42 1.62
N GLU A 97 30.80 10.35 1.12
CA GLU A 97 32.03 9.77 1.68
C GLU A 97 33.19 10.78 1.65
N ALA A 98 33.40 11.48 0.53
CA ALA A 98 34.44 12.50 0.41
C ALA A 98 34.22 13.67 1.36
N ALA A 99 32.98 14.17 1.45
CA ALA A 99 32.60 15.24 2.37
C ALA A 99 32.79 14.82 3.84
N LEU A 100 32.45 13.57 4.19
CA LEU A 100 32.65 13.04 5.53
C LEU A 100 34.13 12.96 5.88
N ILE A 101 34.96 12.40 4.99
CA ILE A 101 36.41 12.30 5.19
C ILE A 101 37.04 13.70 5.34
N GLU A 102 36.61 14.67 4.53
CA GLU A 102 37.07 16.06 4.63
C GLU A 102 36.75 16.67 6.01
N LYS A 103 35.56 16.38 6.55
CA LYS A 103 35.11 16.90 7.85
C LYS A 103 35.77 16.23 9.05
N ILE A 104 35.88 14.89 9.06
CA ILE A 104 36.23 14.14 10.28
C ILE A 104 37.51 13.32 10.17
N GLY A 105 38.12 13.20 8.98
CA GLY A 105 39.36 12.47 8.76
C GLY A 105 39.21 10.95 8.78
N ASP A 106 40.12 10.26 9.48
CA ASP A 106 40.24 8.80 9.48
C ASP A 106 38.97 8.02 9.92
N PRO A 107 38.18 8.48 10.92
CA PRO A 107 36.89 7.86 11.21
C PRO A 107 35.98 7.75 9.97
N GLY A 108 35.94 8.79 9.13
CA GLY A 108 35.20 8.76 7.87
C GLY A 108 35.74 7.73 6.88
N ARG A 109 37.06 7.52 6.86
CA ARG A 109 37.70 6.48 6.03
C ARG A 109 37.39 5.06 6.53
N LYS A 110 37.22 4.88 7.84
CA LYS A 110 36.86 3.60 8.45
C LYS A 110 35.43 3.17 8.17
N LEU A 111 34.54 4.09 7.80
CA LEU A 111 33.12 3.79 7.56
C LEU A 111 32.92 2.74 6.45
N HIS A 112 33.79 2.67 5.45
CA HIS A 112 33.68 1.68 4.37
C HIS A 112 34.13 0.25 4.77
N THR A 113 34.58 0.03 6.02
CA THR A 113 35.01 -1.29 6.51
C THR A 113 33.89 -2.31 6.36
N GLY A 114 34.17 -3.41 5.64
CA GLY A 114 33.21 -4.51 5.45
C GLY A 114 32.02 -4.21 4.53
N ARG A 115 32.00 -3.04 3.87
CA ARG A 115 30.93 -2.61 2.95
C ARG A 115 31.44 -2.57 1.52
N SER A 116 30.53 -2.66 0.54
CA SER A 116 30.81 -2.42 -0.88
C SER A 116 29.83 -1.40 -1.43
N ARG A 117 30.11 -0.84 -2.60
CA ARG A 117 29.10 -0.03 -3.30
C ARG A 117 27.90 -0.89 -3.74
N ASN A 118 28.08 -2.19 -3.97
CA ASN A 118 27.02 -3.08 -4.46
C ASN A 118 25.91 -3.31 -3.44
N ASP A 119 26.25 -3.61 -2.19
CA ASP A 119 25.26 -3.79 -1.13
C ASP A 119 24.74 -2.45 -0.59
N GLN A 120 25.57 -1.41 -0.60
CA GLN A 120 25.16 -0.05 -0.27
C GLN A 120 24.08 0.48 -1.24
N VAL A 121 24.34 0.52 -2.55
CA VAL A 121 23.36 1.05 -3.53
C VAL A 121 22.08 0.23 -3.57
N ALA A 122 22.16 -1.09 -3.36
CA ALA A 122 20.99 -1.95 -3.25
C ALA A 122 20.15 -1.63 -2.00
N THR A 123 20.82 -1.30 -0.88
CA THR A 123 20.17 -0.86 0.35
C THR A 123 19.52 0.50 0.16
N ASP A 124 20.23 1.46 -0.43
CA ASP A 124 19.72 2.83 -0.60
C ASP A 124 18.50 2.87 -1.51
N LEU A 125 18.52 2.11 -2.61
CA LEU A 125 17.36 1.98 -3.50
C LEU A 125 16.18 1.28 -2.79
N HIS A 126 16.45 0.25 -1.98
CA HIS A 126 15.41 -0.42 -1.21
C HIS A 126 14.75 0.57 -0.24
N LEU A 127 15.55 1.24 0.58
CA LEU A 127 15.07 2.25 1.52
C LEU A 127 14.29 3.36 0.80
N TRP A 128 14.77 3.82 -0.36
CA TRP A 128 14.07 4.82 -1.18
C TRP A 128 12.71 4.34 -1.67
N ILE A 129 12.62 3.10 -2.15
CA ILE A 129 11.34 2.53 -2.61
C ILE A 129 10.37 2.41 -1.44
N ARG A 130 10.85 2.07 -0.24
CA ARG A 130 9.98 1.97 0.94
C ARG A 130 9.40 3.31 1.35
N ASP A 131 10.19 4.37 1.31
CA ASP A 131 9.68 5.70 1.57
C ASP A 131 8.71 6.17 0.47
N ALA A 132 9.02 5.86 -0.79
CA ALA A 132 8.13 6.13 -1.91
C ALA A 132 6.79 5.37 -1.77
N ILE A 133 6.82 4.10 -1.33
CA ILE A 133 5.63 3.30 -1.01
C ILE A 133 4.84 3.97 0.11
N SER A 134 5.52 4.33 1.22
CA SER A 134 4.88 4.97 2.37
C SER A 134 4.16 6.25 1.96
N GLU A 135 4.81 7.13 1.20
CA GLU A 135 4.22 8.39 0.75
C GLU A 135 3.02 8.15 -0.20
N LEU A 136 3.16 7.25 -1.17
CA LEU A 136 2.05 6.93 -2.07
C LEU A 136 0.86 6.33 -1.32
N GLN A 137 1.13 5.51 -0.32
CA GLN A 137 0.13 4.83 0.50
C GLN A 137 -0.59 5.81 1.43
N SER A 138 0.14 6.55 2.28
CA SER A 138 -0.42 7.40 3.33
C SER A 138 -1.07 8.66 2.75
N ASP A 139 -0.48 9.23 1.71
CA ASP A 139 -0.84 10.56 1.26
C ASP A 139 -1.60 10.50 -0.06
N GLN A 140 -1.02 9.89 -1.10
CA GLN A 140 -1.52 10.09 -2.46
C GLN A 140 -2.75 9.24 -2.80
N VAL A 141 -2.64 7.92 -2.66
CA VAL A 141 -3.77 7.00 -2.96
C VAL A 141 -4.90 7.19 -1.97
N TRP A 142 -4.57 7.37 -0.68
CA TRP A 142 -5.58 7.58 0.36
C TRP A 142 -6.34 8.89 0.19
N THR A 143 -5.65 9.99 -0.18
CA THR A 143 -6.32 11.25 -0.51
C THR A 143 -7.29 11.06 -1.67
N LEU A 144 -6.91 10.34 -2.73
CA LEU A 144 -7.81 10.09 -3.86
C LEU A 144 -9.05 9.29 -3.43
N ILE A 145 -8.88 8.23 -2.64
CA ILE A 145 -9.99 7.44 -2.06
C ILE A 145 -10.92 8.36 -1.27
N HIS A 146 -10.38 9.22 -0.41
CA HIS A 146 -11.14 10.15 0.40
C HIS A 146 -11.90 11.19 -0.45
N GLU A 147 -11.34 11.67 -1.56
CA GLU A 147 -12.05 12.59 -2.46
C GLU A 147 -13.19 11.90 -3.22
N PHE A 148 -13.04 10.62 -3.59
CA PHE A 148 -14.16 9.82 -4.13
C PHE A 148 -15.24 9.58 -3.08
N TYR A 149 -14.86 9.30 -1.83
CA TYR A 149 -15.80 9.19 -0.71
C TYR A 149 -16.61 10.47 -0.55
N LYS A 150 -15.95 11.64 -0.52
CA LYS A 150 -16.62 12.95 -0.46
C LYS A 150 -17.49 13.22 -1.67
N LEU A 151 -17.11 12.73 -2.86
CA LEU A 151 -17.93 12.84 -4.07
C LEU A 151 -19.20 12.00 -3.94
N ALA A 152 -19.08 10.80 -3.39
CA ALA A 152 -20.21 9.96 -3.08
C ALA A 152 -21.12 10.67 -2.07
N GLU A 153 -20.61 11.21 -0.96
CA GLU A 153 -21.43 11.95 0.02
C GLU A 153 -22.25 13.09 -0.60
N ARG A 154 -21.62 13.90 -1.47
CA ARG A 154 -22.27 15.09 -2.03
C ARG A 154 -23.20 14.82 -3.21
N ASN A 155 -22.94 13.79 -4.02
CA ASN A 155 -23.64 13.56 -5.29
C ASN A 155 -24.19 12.12 -5.42
N GLY A 156 -24.00 11.29 -4.41
CA GLY A 156 -24.12 9.84 -4.53
C GLY A 156 -25.50 9.32 -4.87
N ASP A 157 -26.56 10.05 -4.52
CA ASP A 157 -27.94 9.70 -4.84
C ASP A 157 -28.33 10.06 -6.30
N THR A 158 -27.47 10.76 -7.06
CA THR A 158 -27.76 11.17 -8.43
C THR A 158 -27.86 9.95 -9.35
N VAL A 159 -29.01 9.76 -9.99
CA VAL A 159 -29.25 8.65 -10.93
C VAL A 159 -28.59 8.93 -12.27
N ILE A 160 -27.81 7.98 -12.78
CA ILE A 160 -27.11 8.03 -14.07
C ILE A 160 -27.26 6.69 -14.81
N PRO A 161 -27.14 6.67 -16.15
CA PRO A 161 -27.07 5.41 -16.88
C PRO A 161 -25.71 4.73 -16.61
N SER A 162 -25.71 3.41 -16.46
CA SER A 162 -24.48 2.62 -16.57
C SER A 162 -24.28 2.12 -17.99
N TYR A 163 -23.05 1.69 -18.29
CA TYR A 163 -22.67 1.29 -19.64
C TYR A 163 -21.95 -0.04 -19.66
N THR A 164 -22.34 -0.90 -20.60
CA THR A 164 -21.60 -2.09 -21.00
C THR A 164 -21.41 -2.01 -22.51
N HIS A 165 -20.18 -2.17 -23.01
CA HIS A 165 -19.85 -1.91 -24.43
C HIS A 165 -20.22 -0.48 -24.90
N LEU A 166 -20.20 0.48 -23.97
CA LEU A 166 -20.67 1.86 -24.17
C LEU A 166 -22.15 1.97 -24.63
N GLN A 167 -22.93 0.90 -24.46
CA GLN A 167 -24.39 0.90 -24.60
C GLN A 167 -25.03 1.11 -23.23
N ARG A 168 -26.12 1.89 -23.18
CA ARG A 168 -26.90 2.07 -21.94
C ARG A 168 -27.38 0.71 -21.46
N ALA A 169 -27.03 0.35 -20.22
CA ALA A 169 -27.42 -0.87 -19.57
C ALA A 169 -28.52 -0.57 -18.54
N GLN A 170 -28.26 -0.81 -17.26
CA GLN A 170 -29.20 -0.51 -16.18
C GLN A 170 -28.88 0.86 -15.55
N PRO A 171 -29.84 1.54 -14.90
CA PRO A 171 -29.54 2.75 -14.16
C PRO A 171 -28.78 2.40 -12.87
N ILE A 172 -27.87 3.29 -12.49
CA ILE A 172 -27.12 3.24 -11.23
C ILE A 172 -27.20 4.61 -10.56
N VAL A 173 -26.63 4.73 -9.37
CA VAL A 173 -26.38 6.04 -8.78
C VAL A 173 -24.89 6.37 -8.80
N VAL A 174 -24.54 7.66 -8.86
CA VAL A 174 -23.14 8.14 -8.87
C VAL A 174 -22.36 7.58 -7.68
N GLY A 175 -23.01 7.39 -6.54
CA GLY A 175 -22.41 6.79 -5.35
C GLY A 175 -21.94 5.36 -5.61
N GLY A 176 -22.71 4.57 -6.36
CA GLY A 176 -22.33 3.22 -6.78
C GLY A 176 -21.08 3.21 -7.66
N GLU A 177 -20.97 4.16 -8.60
CA GLU A 177 -19.76 4.32 -9.42
C GLU A 177 -18.55 4.77 -8.56
N CYS A 178 -18.76 5.70 -7.63
CA CYS A 178 -17.70 6.16 -6.72
C CYS A 178 -17.16 5.02 -5.85
N MET A 179 -18.03 4.16 -5.32
CA MET A 179 -17.60 3.00 -4.54
C MET A 179 -16.75 2.03 -5.38
N ALA A 180 -17.11 1.83 -6.67
CA ALA A 180 -16.30 1.00 -7.56
C ALA A 180 -14.88 1.56 -7.76
N TRP A 181 -14.73 2.89 -7.85
CA TRP A 181 -13.42 3.53 -7.93
C TRP A 181 -12.63 3.44 -6.62
N ILE A 182 -13.29 3.65 -5.48
CA ILE A 182 -12.69 3.47 -4.16
C ILE A 182 -12.12 2.05 -4.02
N GLU A 183 -12.89 1.02 -4.35
CA GLU A 183 -12.44 -0.38 -4.29
C GLU A 183 -11.26 -0.66 -5.24
N ALA A 184 -11.23 -0.02 -6.41
CA ALA A 184 -10.12 -0.15 -7.34
C ALA A 184 -8.82 0.43 -6.78
N PHE A 185 -8.89 1.63 -6.20
CA PHE A 185 -7.74 2.31 -5.60
C PHE A 185 -7.33 1.70 -4.25
N ASP A 186 -8.28 1.16 -3.47
CA ASP A 186 -7.97 0.42 -2.25
C ASP A 186 -7.15 -0.84 -2.56
N ARG A 187 -7.51 -1.59 -3.61
CA ARG A 187 -6.67 -2.70 -4.06
C ARG A 187 -5.28 -2.25 -4.53
N CYS A 188 -5.14 -1.03 -5.02
CA CYS A 188 -3.83 -0.49 -5.36
C CYS A 188 -3.03 -0.13 -4.10
N TRP A 189 -3.68 0.46 -3.10
CA TRP A 189 -3.12 0.74 -1.78
C TRP A 189 -2.62 -0.55 -1.11
N GLN A 190 -3.43 -1.62 -1.11
CA GLN A 190 -3.04 -2.93 -0.58
C GLN A 190 -1.84 -3.55 -1.32
N ARG A 191 -1.72 -3.33 -2.65
CA ARG A 191 -0.57 -3.80 -3.44
C ARG A 191 0.73 -3.10 -3.05
N LEU A 192 0.68 -1.81 -2.73
CA LEU A 192 1.84 -1.07 -2.23
C LEU A 192 2.36 -1.72 -0.93
N ILE A 193 1.48 -2.03 0.01
CA ILE A 193 1.84 -2.74 1.26
C ILE A 193 2.44 -4.11 1.00
N ALA A 194 1.81 -4.87 0.10
CA ALA A 194 2.29 -6.21 -0.23
C ALA A 194 3.69 -6.16 -0.88
N SER A 195 3.99 -5.14 -1.68
CA SER A 195 5.30 -4.98 -2.32
C SER A 195 6.43 -4.73 -1.31
N ASP A 196 6.18 -3.91 -0.29
CA ASP A 196 7.11 -3.72 0.85
C ASP A 196 7.25 -5.01 1.64
N THR A 197 6.14 -5.60 2.08
CA THR A 197 6.12 -6.76 2.99
C THR A 197 6.90 -7.96 2.45
N ARG A 198 6.81 -8.25 1.15
CA ARG A 198 7.51 -9.39 0.52
C ARG A 198 9.01 -9.20 0.39
N ASN A 199 9.49 -7.96 0.44
CA ASN A 199 10.88 -7.64 0.11
C ASN A 199 11.63 -6.98 1.27
N ARG A 200 11.16 -7.12 2.52
CA ARG A 200 11.66 -6.32 3.64
C ARG A 200 13.15 -6.48 3.94
N SER A 201 13.78 -7.62 3.65
CA SER A 201 15.15 -7.92 4.07
C SER A 201 16.22 -6.97 3.50
N THR A 202 17.16 -6.51 4.33
CA THR A 202 18.22 -5.59 3.88
C THR A 202 19.38 -6.29 3.14
N PRO A 203 19.88 -5.71 2.04
CA PRO A 203 21.12 -6.13 1.40
C PRO A 203 22.40 -5.82 2.21
N LEU A 204 22.35 -4.83 3.12
CA LEU A 204 23.54 -4.26 3.74
C LEU A 204 24.38 -5.31 4.50
N GLY A 205 25.70 -5.23 4.35
CA GLY A 205 26.68 -6.19 4.89
C GLY A 205 26.89 -7.43 4.01
N SER A 206 26.29 -7.48 2.81
CA SER A 206 26.56 -8.52 1.80
C SER A 206 27.89 -8.31 1.06
N GLY A 207 28.53 -7.16 1.25
CA GLY A 207 29.76 -6.78 0.57
C GLY A 207 29.57 -6.75 -0.95
N ALA A 208 30.63 -7.04 -1.69
CA ALA A 208 30.56 -6.98 -3.15
C ALA A 208 29.72 -8.11 -3.77
N ILE A 209 29.79 -9.31 -3.18
CA ILE A 209 29.16 -10.53 -3.71
C ILE A 209 29.05 -11.66 -2.68
N ALA A 210 30.14 -11.96 -1.95
CA ALA A 210 30.28 -13.17 -1.14
C ALA A 210 30.11 -12.96 0.37
N GLY A 211 29.68 -11.78 0.80
CA GLY A 211 29.70 -11.38 2.21
C GLY A 211 31.06 -10.80 2.63
N SER A 212 31.29 -10.75 3.94
CA SER A 212 32.50 -10.21 4.56
C SER A 212 33.21 -11.29 5.38
N SER A 213 34.55 -11.25 5.42
CA SER A 213 35.35 -12.05 6.35
C SER A 213 35.48 -11.42 7.75
N LEU A 214 35.00 -10.18 7.90
CA LEU A 214 34.89 -9.49 9.18
C LEU A 214 33.63 -9.98 9.92
N PRO A 215 33.62 -9.93 11.26
CA PRO A 215 32.49 -10.41 12.06
C PRO A 215 31.33 -9.40 12.07
N LEU A 216 30.78 -9.06 10.90
CA LEU A 216 29.68 -8.11 10.78
C LEU A 216 28.38 -8.71 11.31
N ASP A 217 27.62 -7.93 12.10
CA ASP A 217 26.27 -8.29 12.53
C ASP A 217 25.23 -7.64 11.61
N ARG A 218 24.75 -8.39 10.62
CA ARG A 218 23.78 -7.86 9.64
C ARG A 218 22.37 -7.70 10.22
N ASP A 219 22.02 -8.44 11.26
CA ASP A 219 20.71 -8.29 11.92
C ASP A 219 20.67 -7.00 12.73
N HIS A 220 21.79 -6.62 13.37
CA HIS A 220 21.94 -5.31 14.01
C HIS A 220 21.72 -4.16 13.01
N THR A 221 22.27 -4.27 11.79
CA THR A 221 22.01 -3.28 10.73
C THR A 221 20.56 -3.30 10.26
N ALA A 222 19.96 -4.49 10.12
CA ALA A 222 18.57 -4.63 9.69
C ALA A 222 17.58 -4.00 10.69
N GLU A 223 17.82 -4.19 11.99
CA GLU A 223 17.06 -3.57 13.08
C GLU A 223 17.18 -2.05 13.04
N ALA A 224 18.40 -1.53 12.92
CA ALA A 224 18.65 -0.09 12.82
C ALA A 224 17.93 0.57 11.64
N LEU A 225 17.80 -0.15 10.52
CA LEU A 225 17.10 0.31 9.30
C LEU A 225 15.61 -0.07 9.26
N ARG A 226 15.09 -0.79 10.25
CA ARG A 226 13.69 -1.28 10.30
C ARG A 226 13.31 -2.11 9.06
N THR A 227 14.26 -2.90 8.58
CA THR A 227 14.12 -3.80 7.42
C THR A 227 13.75 -5.23 7.82
N GLY A 228 13.51 -5.47 9.11
CA GLY A 228 13.02 -6.75 9.62
C GLY A 228 14.11 -7.82 9.76
N SER A 229 14.91 -8.08 8.72
CA SER A 229 16.02 -9.07 8.77
C SER A 229 17.09 -8.81 7.73
N ALA A 230 18.28 -9.39 7.93
CA ALA A 230 19.28 -9.48 6.88
C ALA A 230 18.85 -10.48 5.79
N SER A 231 19.08 -10.16 4.51
CA SER A 231 18.81 -11.10 3.42
C SER A 231 19.67 -12.37 3.55
N PRO A 232 19.11 -13.58 3.32
CA PRO A 232 19.81 -14.85 3.57
C PRO A 232 20.94 -15.17 2.59
N SER A 233 21.08 -14.44 1.48
CA SER A 233 22.12 -14.69 0.47
C SER A 233 22.76 -13.38 0.00
N SER A 234 24.07 -13.26 0.16
CA SER A 234 24.83 -12.07 -0.26
C SER A 234 24.84 -11.90 -1.77
N MET A 235 24.96 -13.01 -2.52
CA MET A 235 24.94 -13.00 -3.98
C MET A 235 23.58 -12.57 -4.52
N TYR A 236 22.51 -13.05 -3.88
CA TYR A 236 21.15 -12.61 -4.21
C TYR A 236 20.97 -11.13 -3.87
N SER A 237 21.42 -10.69 -2.70
CA SER A 237 21.26 -9.33 -2.18
C SER A 237 21.81 -8.26 -3.12
N THR A 238 22.98 -8.50 -3.72
CA THR A 238 23.62 -7.54 -4.63
C THR A 238 23.13 -7.64 -6.08
N ALA A 239 22.47 -8.75 -6.44
CA ALA A 239 21.98 -9.01 -7.80
C ALA A 239 20.50 -8.63 -8.02
N ASN A 240 19.65 -8.82 -7.00
CA ASN A 240 18.20 -8.74 -7.17
C ASN A 240 17.70 -7.30 -7.36
N ARG A 241 16.57 -7.17 -8.05
CA ARG A 241 15.80 -5.93 -8.22
C ARG A 241 14.30 -6.15 -8.04
N ASP A 242 13.94 -7.18 -7.27
CA ASP A 242 12.58 -7.67 -7.16
C ASP A 242 11.65 -6.63 -6.54
N LEU A 243 12.10 -5.92 -5.50
CA LEU A 243 11.36 -4.79 -4.94
C LEU A 243 11.11 -3.68 -5.98
N ALA A 244 12.10 -3.33 -6.80
CA ALA A 244 11.95 -2.32 -7.85
C ALA A 244 10.95 -2.78 -8.93
N LEU A 245 11.00 -4.05 -9.32
CA LEU A 245 10.06 -4.64 -10.27
C LEU A 245 8.63 -4.68 -9.72
N ASP A 246 8.44 -5.18 -8.49
CA ASP A 246 7.16 -5.23 -7.79
C ASP A 246 6.55 -3.83 -7.61
N PHE A 247 7.39 -2.86 -7.26
CA PHE A 247 6.99 -1.48 -7.09
C PHE A 247 6.54 -0.88 -8.42
N VAL A 248 7.35 -0.94 -9.48
CA VAL A 248 7.00 -0.36 -10.79
C VAL A 248 5.80 -1.09 -11.43
N TYR A 249 5.63 -2.39 -11.17
CA TYR A 249 4.41 -3.12 -11.55
C TYR A 249 3.17 -2.60 -10.81
N THR A 250 3.29 -2.30 -9.52
CA THR A 250 2.22 -1.70 -8.72
C THR A 250 1.87 -0.30 -9.24
N LEU A 251 2.87 0.53 -9.54
CA LEU A 251 2.68 1.84 -10.19
C LEU A 251 1.97 1.71 -11.55
N SER A 252 2.33 0.70 -12.35
CA SER A 252 1.68 0.40 -13.63
C SER A 252 0.19 0.08 -13.43
N THR A 253 -0.14 -0.69 -12.39
CA THR A 253 -1.53 -1.02 -12.06
C THR A 253 -2.33 0.21 -11.62
N ILE A 254 -1.73 1.09 -10.80
CA ILE A 254 -2.34 2.39 -10.43
C ILE A 254 -2.62 3.23 -11.67
N SER A 255 -1.63 3.36 -12.56
CA SER A 255 -1.76 4.16 -13.77
C SER A 255 -2.82 3.63 -14.74
N MET A 256 -2.99 2.30 -14.81
CA MET A 256 -4.08 1.67 -15.55
C MET A 256 -5.46 2.04 -14.98
N TRP A 257 -5.64 2.02 -13.66
CA TRP A 257 -6.92 2.39 -13.05
C TRP A 257 -7.22 3.88 -13.25
N LEU A 258 -6.21 4.74 -13.12
CA LEU A 258 -6.32 6.16 -13.43
C LEU A 258 -6.70 6.40 -14.90
N SER A 259 -6.13 5.66 -15.85
CA SER A 259 -6.46 5.83 -17.28
C SER A 259 -7.88 5.39 -17.61
N ARG A 260 -8.38 4.31 -16.99
CA ARG A 260 -9.77 3.86 -17.13
C ARG A 260 -10.77 4.87 -16.56
N TRP A 261 -10.49 5.40 -15.38
CA TRP A 261 -11.30 6.46 -14.77
C TRP A 261 -11.30 7.72 -15.63
N ALA A 262 -10.12 8.13 -16.10
CA ALA A 262 -9.99 9.30 -16.96
C ALA A 262 -10.79 9.16 -18.26
N GLU A 263 -10.75 8.00 -18.92
CA GLU A 263 -11.54 7.73 -20.12
C GLU A 263 -13.03 7.93 -19.88
N GLN A 264 -13.55 7.35 -18.80
CA GLN A 264 -14.97 7.43 -18.46
C GLN A 264 -15.38 8.88 -18.22
N TRP A 265 -14.57 9.66 -17.51
CA TRP A 265 -14.88 11.05 -17.22
C TRP A 265 -14.72 11.98 -18.43
N ILE A 266 -13.76 11.71 -19.32
CA ILE A 266 -13.65 12.38 -20.62
C ILE A 266 -14.96 12.20 -21.40
N ILE A 267 -15.47 10.96 -21.49
CA ILE A 267 -16.74 10.67 -22.17
C ILE A 267 -17.90 11.39 -21.48
N TYR A 268 -17.98 11.35 -20.15
CA TYR A 268 -19.07 11.96 -19.38
C TYR A 268 -19.12 13.49 -19.51
N MET A 269 -17.99 14.14 -19.76
CA MET A 269 -17.88 15.58 -19.96
C MET A 269 -18.23 16.06 -21.37
N THR A 270 -18.37 15.15 -22.34
CA THR A 270 -18.77 15.52 -23.71
C THR A 270 -20.16 16.17 -23.73
N VAL A 271 -20.47 16.91 -24.79
CA VAL A 271 -21.80 17.52 -24.95
C VAL A 271 -22.88 16.45 -25.13
N GLU A 272 -22.51 15.33 -25.76
CA GLU A 272 -23.38 14.20 -26.07
C GLU A 272 -23.85 13.45 -24.81
N PHE A 273 -22.96 13.30 -23.81
CA PHE A 273 -23.31 12.68 -22.53
C PHE A 273 -23.76 13.73 -21.51
N GLY A 274 -22.95 14.78 -21.34
CA GLY A 274 -23.22 15.90 -20.46
C GLY A 274 -23.56 15.47 -19.04
N MET A 275 -22.89 14.47 -18.47
CA MET A 275 -23.20 13.96 -17.13
C MET A 275 -22.31 14.55 -16.04
N LEU A 276 -21.17 15.12 -16.44
CA LEU A 276 -20.12 15.56 -15.53
C LEU A 276 -19.60 16.95 -15.93
N THR A 277 -19.37 17.79 -14.92
CA THR A 277 -18.51 18.97 -15.05
C THR A 277 -17.43 18.93 -13.97
N ILE A 278 -16.23 19.40 -14.29
CA ILE A 278 -15.11 19.55 -13.35
C ILE A 278 -14.70 21.02 -13.26
N GLY A 279 -13.93 21.38 -12.23
CA GLY A 279 -13.54 22.77 -11.99
C GLY A 279 -12.68 23.35 -13.13
N ASP A 280 -12.88 24.64 -13.43
CA ASP A 280 -12.18 25.35 -14.50
C ASP A 280 -10.66 25.23 -14.41
N ALA A 281 -10.09 25.18 -13.20
CA ALA A 281 -8.66 25.02 -12.96
C ALA A 281 -8.07 23.71 -13.52
N TYR A 282 -8.92 22.71 -13.79
CA TYR A 282 -8.54 21.39 -14.33
C TYR A 282 -8.97 21.19 -15.79
N THR A 283 -9.42 22.26 -16.45
CA THR A 283 -9.80 22.25 -17.87
C THR A 283 -9.07 23.37 -18.59
N THR A 284 -8.91 23.23 -19.90
CA THR A 284 -8.54 24.37 -20.74
C THR A 284 -9.75 24.86 -21.53
N GLY A 285 -9.82 26.17 -21.75
CA GLY A 285 -10.89 26.82 -22.50
C GLY A 285 -10.46 27.15 -23.93
N SER A 286 -11.44 27.31 -24.82
CA SER A 286 -11.20 27.95 -26.13
C SER A 286 -11.43 29.45 -26.03
N SER A 287 -10.52 30.25 -26.60
CA SER A 287 -10.72 31.69 -26.75
C SER A 287 -11.87 32.06 -27.69
N MET A 288 -12.28 31.15 -28.58
CA MET A 288 -13.37 31.36 -29.54
C MET A 288 -14.71 30.76 -29.09
N MET A 289 -14.70 29.70 -28.28
CA MET A 289 -15.90 28.98 -27.83
C MET A 289 -15.95 28.92 -26.30
N PRO A 290 -16.61 29.89 -25.63
CA PRO A 290 -16.60 30.03 -24.17
C PRO A 290 -17.14 28.82 -23.40
N GLN A 291 -18.04 28.04 -24.02
CA GLN A 291 -18.61 26.82 -23.45
C GLN A 291 -17.70 25.59 -23.58
N LYS A 292 -16.70 25.63 -24.47
CA LYS A 292 -15.83 24.48 -24.74
C LYS A 292 -14.77 24.37 -23.64
N ARG A 293 -14.94 23.36 -22.79
CA ARG A 293 -13.97 22.95 -21.76
C ARG A 293 -13.32 21.64 -22.18
N ASN A 294 -12.01 21.65 -22.34
CA ASN A 294 -11.26 20.45 -22.71
C ASN A 294 -10.75 19.74 -21.43
N PRO A 295 -10.91 18.42 -21.33
CA PRO A 295 -10.47 17.63 -20.19
C PRO A 295 -8.97 17.28 -20.25
N ASP A 296 -8.10 18.25 -20.59
CA ASP A 296 -6.67 18.03 -20.87
C ASP A 296 -5.96 17.26 -19.75
N MET A 297 -6.28 17.55 -18.49
CA MET A 297 -5.66 16.87 -17.35
C MET A 297 -6.01 15.37 -17.31
N LEU A 298 -7.26 15.01 -17.64
CA LEU A 298 -7.69 13.61 -17.76
C LEU A 298 -7.00 12.94 -18.96
N GLU A 299 -6.88 13.64 -20.09
CA GLU A 299 -6.19 13.13 -21.28
C GLU A 299 -4.70 12.86 -21.01
N LEU A 300 -4.03 13.77 -20.29
CA LEU A 300 -2.64 13.60 -19.86
C LEU A 300 -2.48 12.44 -18.87
N ILE A 301 -3.39 12.29 -17.89
CA ILE A 301 -3.39 11.14 -16.98
C ILE A 301 -3.50 9.82 -17.77
N ARG A 302 -4.44 9.75 -18.73
CA ARG A 302 -4.62 8.58 -19.60
C ARG A 302 -3.38 8.30 -20.44
N GLY A 303 -2.78 9.32 -21.05
CA GLY A 303 -1.58 9.19 -21.89
C GLY A 303 -0.33 8.78 -21.11
N ARG A 304 -0.14 9.30 -19.89
CA ARG A 304 1.01 9.01 -19.02
C ARG A 304 1.07 7.54 -18.57
N CYS A 305 -0.03 6.79 -18.67
CA CYS A 305 -0.01 5.33 -18.48
C CYS A 305 0.99 4.61 -19.40
N GLY A 306 1.17 5.11 -20.63
CA GLY A 306 2.19 4.57 -21.55
C GLY A 306 3.62 4.72 -21.04
N ASN A 307 3.94 5.83 -20.36
CA ASN A 307 5.28 6.08 -19.81
C ASN A 307 5.60 5.08 -18.69
N VAL A 308 4.65 4.87 -17.77
CA VAL A 308 4.83 3.96 -16.63
C VAL A 308 5.03 2.52 -17.12
N TYR A 309 4.26 2.09 -18.12
CA TYR A 309 4.45 0.78 -18.75
C TYR A 309 5.81 0.67 -19.45
N GLY A 310 6.25 1.74 -20.12
CA GLY A 310 7.58 1.80 -20.72
C GLY A 310 8.70 1.59 -19.70
N HIS A 311 8.60 2.22 -18.52
CA HIS A 311 9.55 2.03 -17.43
C HIS A 311 9.56 0.60 -16.88
N LEU A 312 8.39 -0.03 -16.72
CA LEU A 312 8.30 -1.44 -16.34
C LEU A 312 8.99 -2.36 -17.35
N MET A 313 8.70 -2.18 -18.64
CA MET A 313 9.26 -3.00 -19.70
C MET A 313 10.77 -2.81 -19.84
N ALA A 314 11.26 -1.58 -19.66
CA ALA A 314 12.70 -1.30 -19.61
C ALA A 314 13.37 -2.02 -18.44
N LEU A 315 12.82 -1.91 -17.22
CA LEU A 315 13.38 -2.54 -16.03
C LEU A 315 13.40 -4.08 -16.13
N LEU A 316 12.31 -4.69 -16.62
CA LEU A 316 12.25 -6.12 -16.91
C LEU A 316 13.32 -6.55 -17.92
N THR A 317 13.54 -5.74 -18.96
CA THR A 317 14.52 -6.04 -20.01
C THR A 317 15.95 -5.89 -19.50
N ILE A 318 16.23 -4.87 -18.67
CA ILE A 318 17.54 -4.68 -18.01
C ILE A 318 17.88 -5.89 -17.14
N CYS A 319 16.92 -6.42 -16.39
CA CYS A 319 17.13 -7.58 -15.53
C CYS A 319 17.22 -8.91 -16.31
N LYS A 320 16.80 -8.95 -17.58
CA LYS A 320 16.68 -10.18 -18.36
C LYS A 320 18.05 -10.65 -18.87
N GLY A 321 18.50 -11.79 -18.35
CA GLY A 321 19.66 -12.52 -18.86
C GLY A 321 21.03 -12.02 -18.38
N ILE A 322 21.05 -11.11 -17.40
CA ILE A 322 22.27 -10.79 -16.64
C ILE A 322 22.66 -11.96 -15.74
N THR A 323 23.96 -12.11 -15.45
CA THR A 323 24.46 -13.17 -14.57
C THR A 323 24.20 -12.86 -13.09
N ILE A 324 24.21 -13.89 -12.24
CA ILE A 324 24.06 -13.71 -10.78
C ILE A 324 25.22 -12.87 -10.21
N GLY A 325 24.91 -12.03 -9.22
CA GLY A 325 25.79 -11.00 -8.69
C GLY A 325 25.51 -9.62 -9.30
N TYR A 326 26.27 -8.62 -8.90
CA TYR A 326 26.14 -7.27 -9.45
C TYR A 326 26.72 -7.18 -10.87
N ASN A 327 25.95 -6.57 -11.78
CA ASN A 327 26.40 -6.16 -13.11
C ASN A 327 26.10 -4.68 -13.28
N ARG A 328 26.93 -3.96 -14.05
CA ARG A 328 26.82 -2.49 -14.21
C ARG A 328 25.50 -2.07 -14.85
N ASP A 329 24.87 -2.95 -15.62
CA ASP A 329 23.52 -2.81 -16.18
C ASP A 329 22.49 -2.39 -15.10
N LEU A 330 22.66 -2.89 -13.88
CA LEU A 330 21.81 -2.57 -12.73
C LEU A 330 21.95 -1.13 -12.22
N GLN A 331 22.77 -0.28 -12.85
CA GLN A 331 22.78 1.16 -12.57
C GLN A 331 21.58 1.88 -13.20
N GLU A 332 21.03 1.35 -14.30
CA GLU A 332 19.92 1.96 -15.05
C GLU A 332 18.55 1.84 -14.35
N ASP A 333 18.46 1.01 -13.32
CA ASP A 333 17.26 0.77 -12.51
C ASP A 333 16.59 2.06 -12.00
N LYS A 334 17.38 2.96 -11.40
CA LYS A 334 16.95 4.18 -10.72
C LYS A 334 16.26 5.14 -11.67
N ARG A 335 16.77 5.29 -12.90
CA ARG A 335 16.16 6.18 -13.91
C ARG A 335 14.69 5.79 -14.17
N HIS A 336 14.40 4.50 -14.20
CA HIS A 336 13.05 3.99 -14.46
C HIS A 336 12.18 3.98 -13.22
N VAL A 337 12.72 3.58 -12.07
CA VAL A 337 11.98 3.59 -10.79
C VAL A 337 11.54 5.01 -10.44
N PHE A 338 12.46 5.98 -10.49
CA PHE A 338 12.21 7.38 -10.15
C PHE A 338 11.19 8.02 -11.10
N ALA A 339 11.36 7.85 -12.41
CA ALA A 339 10.46 8.44 -13.40
C ALA A 339 9.04 7.85 -13.34
N ALA A 340 8.91 6.54 -13.09
CA ALA A 340 7.62 5.90 -12.89
C ALA A 340 6.91 6.44 -11.65
N TYR A 341 7.63 6.55 -10.53
CA TYR A 341 7.09 7.10 -9.28
C TYR A 341 6.63 8.55 -9.47
N ASP A 342 7.45 9.44 -10.05
CA ASP A 342 7.10 10.85 -10.24
C ASP A 342 5.84 10.99 -11.09
N THR A 343 5.77 10.22 -12.18
CA THR A 343 4.61 10.21 -13.08
C THR A 343 3.33 9.81 -12.35
N VAL A 344 3.37 8.73 -11.56
CA VAL A 344 2.19 8.24 -10.84
C VAL A 344 1.79 9.17 -9.70
N LYS A 345 2.75 9.70 -8.95
CA LYS A 345 2.51 10.68 -7.89
C LYS A 345 1.80 11.92 -8.44
N ASP A 346 2.30 12.51 -9.52
CA ASP A 346 1.68 13.67 -10.17
C ASP A 346 0.24 13.35 -10.64
N CYS A 347 0.03 12.17 -11.23
CA CYS A 347 -1.28 11.76 -11.70
C CYS A 347 -2.28 11.54 -10.55
N LEU A 348 -1.85 10.98 -9.42
CA LEU A 348 -2.69 10.81 -8.23
C LEU A 348 -3.08 12.15 -7.61
N GLN A 349 -2.13 13.09 -7.48
CA GLN A 349 -2.39 14.44 -6.99
C GLN A 349 -3.39 15.19 -7.88
N MET A 350 -3.17 15.13 -9.19
CA MET A 350 -4.08 15.74 -10.16
C MET A 350 -5.47 15.09 -10.13
N ALA A 351 -5.54 13.75 -10.05
CA ALA A 351 -6.80 13.04 -9.96
C ALA A 351 -7.60 13.44 -8.71
N ALA A 352 -6.95 13.56 -7.54
CA ALA A 352 -7.62 13.99 -6.32
C ALA A 352 -8.22 15.41 -6.47
N GLY A 353 -7.47 16.34 -7.07
CA GLY A 353 -7.96 17.70 -7.36
C GLY A 353 -9.16 17.72 -8.30
N ILE A 354 -9.11 16.93 -9.38
CA ILE A 354 -10.21 16.78 -10.34
C ILE A 354 -11.45 16.20 -9.65
N VAL A 355 -11.29 15.07 -8.93
CA VAL A 355 -12.38 14.40 -8.22
C VAL A 355 -13.01 15.35 -7.21
N ARG A 356 -12.24 16.13 -6.44
CA ARG A 356 -12.77 17.12 -5.50
C ARG A 356 -13.72 18.13 -6.16
N SER A 357 -13.39 18.57 -7.38
CA SER A 357 -14.14 19.60 -8.10
C SER A 357 -15.34 19.07 -8.90
N ALA A 358 -15.44 17.75 -9.06
CA ALA A 358 -16.44 17.11 -9.89
C ALA A 358 -17.87 17.33 -9.40
N LYS A 359 -18.76 17.65 -10.34
CA LYS A 359 -20.20 17.78 -10.15
C LYS A 359 -20.92 16.96 -11.21
N PHE A 360 -21.71 16.01 -10.74
CA PHE A 360 -22.56 15.18 -11.57
C PHE A 360 -23.93 15.83 -11.75
N LYS A 361 -24.55 15.58 -12.91
CA LYS A 361 -25.96 15.83 -13.17
C LYS A 361 -26.57 14.62 -13.85
N SER A 362 -27.82 14.32 -13.52
CA SER A 362 -28.55 13.28 -14.22
C SER A 362 -28.78 13.71 -15.67
N PRO A 363 -28.43 12.89 -16.67
CA PRO A 363 -28.78 13.16 -18.06
C PRO A 363 -30.25 12.80 -18.31
N ASP A 364 -30.67 12.90 -19.57
CA ASP A 364 -31.96 12.34 -19.99
C ASP A 364 -31.97 10.80 -19.86
N MET A 365 -32.72 10.32 -18.86
CA MET A 365 -32.91 8.91 -18.54
C MET A 365 -34.03 8.25 -19.35
N SER A 366 -34.76 9.01 -20.17
CA SER A 366 -35.96 8.51 -20.87
C SER A 366 -35.68 7.57 -22.04
N ARG A 367 -34.41 7.34 -22.40
CA ARG A 367 -34.04 6.55 -23.58
C ARG A 367 -33.22 5.32 -23.20
N GLY A 368 -33.48 4.21 -23.87
CA GLY A 368 -32.69 2.98 -23.79
C GLY A 368 -33.33 1.86 -22.96
N TYR A 369 -34.60 1.98 -22.55
CA TYR A 369 -35.36 0.92 -21.87
C TYR A 369 -34.61 0.30 -20.68
N MET A 370 -33.94 1.13 -19.87
CA MET A 370 -33.01 0.68 -18.82
C MET A 370 -33.72 -0.01 -17.64
N ASP A 371 -35.05 0.06 -17.60
CA ASP A 371 -35.95 -0.62 -16.67
C ASP A 371 -36.50 -1.96 -17.20
N ALA A 372 -36.12 -2.38 -18.42
CA ALA A 372 -36.54 -3.65 -19.01
C ALA A 372 -36.19 -4.87 -18.13
N THR A 373 -34.99 -4.91 -17.56
CA THR A 373 -34.60 -5.99 -16.64
C THR A 373 -35.45 -5.98 -15.38
N ALA A 374 -35.78 -4.81 -14.83
CA ALA A 374 -36.62 -4.71 -13.64
C ALA A 374 -38.05 -5.18 -13.93
N LEU A 375 -38.59 -4.94 -15.14
CA LEU A 375 -39.87 -5.49 -15.56
C LEU A 375 -39.83 -7.02 -15.70
N ALA A 376 -38.75 -7.58 -16.24
CA ALA A 376 -38.58 -9.03 -16.33
C ALA A 376 -38.51 -9.66 -14.93
N GLU A 377 -37.77 -9.04 -14.01
CA GLU A 377 -37.68 -9.46 -12.61
C GLU A 377 -39.02 -9.34 -11.87
N TYR A 378 -39.80 -8.28 -12.13
CA TYR A 378 -41.18 -8.16 -11.63
C TYR A 378 -42.03 -9.37 -12.03
N LEU A 379 -42.04 -9.73 -13.32
CA LEU A 379 -42.78 -10.89 -13.81
C LEU A 379 -42.30 -12.20 -13.16
N VAL A 380 -40.99 -12.32 -12.91
CA VAL A 380 -40.45 -13.46 -12.15
C VAL A 380 -41.00 -13.51 -10.73
N THR A 381 -41.15 -12.37 -10.04
CA THR A 381 -41.79 -12.35 -8.71
C THR A 381 -43.27 -12.75 -8.75
N LYS A 382 -43.93 -12.62 -9.90
CA LYS A 382 -45.31 -13.09 -10.14
C LYS A 382 -45.35 -14.55 -10.63
N GLY A 383 -44.22 -15.27 -10.63
CA GLY A 383 -44.13 -16.70 -10.97
C GLY A 383 -43.85 -17.01 -12.44
N VAL A 384 -43.62 -16.01 -13.28
CA VAL A 384 -43.27 -16.22 -14.70
C VAL A 384 -41.80 -16.67 -14.81
N PRO A 385 -41.48 -17.76 -15.52
CA PRO A 385 -40.09 -18.14 -15.76
C PRO A 385 -39.31 -17.02 -16.48
N PHE A 386 -38.06 -16.76 -16.06
CA PHE A 386 -37.28 -15.62 -16.56
C PHE A 386 -37.17 -15.54 -18.09
N ARG A 387 -36.97 -16.67 -18.79
CA ARG A 387 -36.91 -16.66 -20.26
C ARG A 387 -38.22 -16.20 -20.90
N THR A 388 -39.33 -16.60 -20.33
CA THR A 388 -40.67 -16.20 -20.76
C THR A 388 -40.90 -14.71 -20.46
N ALA A 389 -40.54 -14.25 -19.26
CA ALA A 389 -40.57 -12.83 -18.89
C ALA A 389 -39.72 -11.97 -19.84
N HIS A 390 -38.49 -12.38 -20.14
CA HIS A 390 -37.59 -11.69 -21.06
C HIS A 390 -38.17 -11.60 -22.48
N GLN A 391 -38.83 -12.66 -22.98
CA GLN A 391 -39.50 -12.63 -24.29
C GLN A 391 -40.63 -11.60 -24.32
N TYR A 392 -41.44 -11.51 -23.25
CA TYR A 392 -42.50 -10.52 -23.15
C TYR A 392 -41.98 -9.10 -23.06
N VAL A 393 -40.95 -8.87 -22.25
CA VAL A 393 -40.31 -7.56 -22.17
C VAL A 393 -39.71 -7.18 -23.53
N GLY A 394 -39.10 -8.13 -24.25
CA GLY A 394 -38.63 -7.91 -25.61
C GLY A 394 -39.75 -7.48 -26.57
N ALA A 395 -40.92 -8.13 -26.51
CA ALA A 395 -42.09 -7.75 -27.30
C ALA A 395 -42.63 -6.35 -26.92
N LEU A 396 -42.66 -6.03 -25.62
CA LEU A 396 -43.04 -4.69 -25.14
C LEU A 396 -42.07 -3.61 -25.61
N VAL A 397 -40.75 -3.86 -25.54
CA VAL A 397 -39.73 -2.95 -26.05
C VAL A 397 -39.89 -2.74 -27.56
N HIS A 398 -40.14 -3.80 -28.34
CA HIS A 398 -40.44 -3.67 -29.77
C HIS A 398 -41.70 -2.84 -30.02
N HIS A 399 -42.78 -3.09 -29.27
CA HIS A 399 -43.99 -2.28 -29.34
C HIS A 399 -43.72 -0.80 -29.03
N CYS A 400 -42.92 -0.50 -28.01
CA CYS A 400 -42.51 0.86 -27.70
C CYS A 400 -41.75 1.51 -28.86
N ILE A 401 -40.78 0.80 -29.45
CA ILE A 401 -40.01 1.28 -30.60
C ILE A 401 -40.94 1.60 -31.78
N ASP A 402 -41.83 0.67 -32.14
CA ASP A 402 -42.75 0.81 -33.27
C ASP A 402 -43.73 1.98 -33.10
N ASN A 403 -44.05 2.33 -31.84
CA ASN A 403 -44.98 3.40 -31.50
C ASN A 403 -44.28 4.69 -31.01
N SER A 404 -42.96 4.79 -31.15
CA SER A 404 -42.17 5.95 -30.70
C SER A 404 -42.32 6.29 -29.22
N ILE A 405 -42.56 5.27 -28.38
CA ILE A 405 -42.59 5.38 -26.92
C ILE A 405 -41.18 5.10 -26.41
N THR A 406 -40.61 6.03 -25.65
CA THR A 406 -39.19 5.97 -25.28
C THR A 406 -38.89 5.17 -24.00
N GLN A 407 -39.89 4.99 -23.14
CA GLN A 407 -39.77 4.29 -21.85
C GLN A 407 -40.85 3.24 -21.67
N LEU A 408 -40.53 2.17 -20.95
CA LEU A 408 -41.54 1.18 -20.55
C LEU A 408 -42.52 1.78 -19.52
N SER A 409 -42.05 2.69 -18.67
CA SER A 409 -42.90 3.42 -17.71
C SER A 409 -43.96 4.33 -18.34
N ASP A 410 -43.90 4.59 -19.65
CA ASP A 410 -44.89 5.40 -20.35
C ASP A 410 -46.08 4.55 -20.86
N LEU A 411 -45.98 3.22 -20.80
CA LEU A 411 -47.09 2.30 -21.11
C LEU A 411 -48.09 2.24 -19.96
N THR A 412 -49.38 2.14 -20.28
CA THR A 412 -50.41 1.78 -19.29
C THR A 412 -50.38 0.28 -19.01
N VAL A 413 -50.89 -0.11 -17.84
CA VAL A 413 -51.02 -1.53 -17.44
C VAL A 413 -51.88 -2.31 -18.44
N GLU A 414 -52.91 -1.68 -18.99
CA GLU A 414 -53.75 -2.27 -20.04
C GLU A 414 -52.94 -2.53 -21.31
N GLN A 415 -52.10 -1.58 -21.74
CA GLN A 415 -51.22 -1.76 -22.89
C GLN A 415 -50.22 -2.90 -22.65
N MET A 416 -49.62 -2.97 -21.45
CA MET A 416 -48.71 -4.07 -21.11
C MET A 416 -49.43 -5.43 -21.14
N ASN A 417 -50.65 -5.51 -20.60
CA ASN A 417 -51.47 -6.72 -20.59
C ASN A 417 -52.00 -7.13 -21.97
N THR A 418 -52.07 -6.24 -22.96
CA THR A 418 -52.40 -6.67 -24.34
C THR A 418 -51.31 -7.54 -24.98
N ILE A 419 -50.08 -7.48 -24.46
CA ILE A 419 -48.94 -8.26 -24.96
C ILE A 419 -48.60 -9.42 -24.00
N ALA A 420 -48.85 -9.26 -22.70
CA ALA A 420 -48.62 -10.30 -21.70
C ALA A 420 -49.76 -11.34 -21.67
N GLU A 421 -49.62 -12.45 -22.40
CA GLU A 421 -50.67 -13.47 -22.52
C GLU A 421 -50.78 -14.47 -21.34
N THR A 422 -49.77 -14.56 -20.46
CA THR A 422 -49.70 -15.62 -19.43
C THR A 422 -49.88 -15.17 -17.98
N THR A 423 -49.80 -13.88 -17.68
CA THR A 423 -49.90 -13.36 -16.31
C THR A 423 -50.39 -11.91 -16.35
N VAL A 424 -51.32 -11.57 -15.46
CA VAL A 424 -51.86 -10.21 -15.35
C VAL A 424 -50.84 -9.34 -14.64
N ILE A 425 -50.35 -8.32 -15.35
CA ILE A 425 -49.58 -7.22 -14.78
C ILE A 425 -50.55 -6.33 -14.01
N GLU A 426 -50.21 -6.02 -12.77
CA GLU A 426 -51.00 -5.17 -11.88
C GLU A 426 -50.41 -3.75 -11.81
N ALA A 427 -51.13 -2.81 -11.20
CA ALA A 427 -50.70 -1.41 -11.07
C ALA A 427 -49.39 -1.24 -10.28
N ASP A 428 -49.02 -2.22 -9.44
CA ASP A 428 -47.76 -2.22 -8.67
C ASP A 428 -46.51 -2.26 -9.57
N VAL A 429 -46.63 -2.66 -10.84
CA VAL A 429 -45.52 -2.64 -11.81
C VAL A 429 -44.92 -1.24 -11.99
N MET A 430 -45.73 -0.18 -11.81
CA MET A 430 -45.27 1.19 -11.96
C MET A 430 -44.24 1.59 -10.88
N GLU A 431 -44.21 0.86 -9.76
CA GLU A 431 -43.19 1.00 -8.72
C GLU A 431 -41.88 0.26 -9.05
N TRP A 432 -41.84 -0.49 -10.16
CA TRP A 432 -40.65 -1.18 -10.68
C TRP A 432 -40.02 -0.45 -11.85
N LEU A 433 -40.83 0.25 -12.64
CA LEU A 433 -40.42 0.93 -13.86
C LEU A 433 -39.88 2.34 -13.58
N GLY A 434 -39.04 2.83 -14.48
CA GLY A 434 -38.35 4.12 -14.36
C GLY A 434 -37.05 4.06 -13.54
N ALA A 435 -36.05 4.81 -13.98
CA ALA A 435 -34.69 4.74 -13.44
C ALA A 435 -34.60 4.96 -11.92
N GLU A 436 -35.39 5.91 -11.40
CA GLU A 436 -35.49 6.24 -9.97
C GLU A 436 -36.01 5.08 -9.11
N ASN A 437 -36.87 4.23 -9.67
CA ASN A 437 -37.41 3.07 -8.96
C ASN A 437 -36.45 1.89 -9.04
N VAL A 438 -35.82 1.67 -10.21
CA VAL A 438 -34.84 0.59 -10.40
C VAL A 438 -33.68 0.71 -9.42
N VAL A 439 -33.09 1.92 -9.25
CA VAL A 439 -31.95 2.11 -8.33
C VAL A 439 -32.28 1.87 -6.86
N LYS A 440 -33.56 1.90 -6.47
CA LYS A 440 -34.02 1.59 -5.11
C LYS A 440 -34.19 0.08 -4.88
N ARG A 441 -34.31 -0.69 -5.96
CA ARG A 441 -34.75 -2.09 -5.92
C ARG A 441 -33.64 -3.12 -5.83
N TYR A 442 -32.41 -2.77 -6.21
CA TYR A 442 -31.30 -3.71 -6.11
C TYR A 442 -31.12 -4.21 -4.66
N GLN A 443 -31.00 -5.53 -4.50
CA GLN A 443 -30.96 -6.20 -3.20
C GLN A 443 -29.63 -6.86 -2.87
N THR A 444 -28.83 -7.22 -3.88
CA THR A 444 -27.57 -7.94 -3.66
C THR A 444 -26.56 -7.05 -2.94
N TYR A 445 -25.73 -7.67 -2.10
CA TYR A 445 -24.61 -6.97 -1.47
C TYR A 445 -23.70 -6.35 -2.53
N GLY A 446 -23.25 -5.12 -2.29
CA GLY A 446 -22.37 -4.39 -3.21
C GLY A 446 -23.07 -3.84 -4.47
N ASN A 447 -24.41 -3.84 -4.54
CA ASN A 447 -25.11 -3.29 -5.69
C ASN A 447 -24.82 -1.79 -5.91
N ALA A 448 -24.96 -1.33 -7.16
CA ALA A 448 -24.72 0.06 -7.57
C ALA A 448 -25.96 0.97 -7.42
N GLY A 449 -26.99 0.50 -6.70
CA GLY A 449 -28.16 1.29 -6.32
C GLY A 449 -27.97 2.03 -4.99
N LEU A 450 -29.05 2.63 -4.51
CA LEU A 450 -29.04 3.43 -3.28
C LEU A 450 -28.68 2.60 -2.04
N SER A 451 -29.19 1.36 -1.95
CA SER A 451 -28.96 0.49 -0.79
C SER A 451 -27.49 0.08 -0.68
N GLY A 452 -26.91 -0.42 -1.77
CA GLY A 452 -25.52 -0.90 -1.79
C GLY A 452 -24.51 0.23 -1.65
N TYR A 453 -24.75 1.37 -2.29
CA TYR A 453 -23.94 2.58 -2.12
C TYR A 453 -23.94 3.05 -0.66
N ARG A 454 -25.11 3.27 -0.04
CA ARG A 454 -25.19 3.81 1.33
C ARG A 454 -24.57 2.87 2.36
N GLN A 455 -24.72 1.56 2.20
CA GLN A 455 -24.05 0.58 3.05
C GLN A 455 -22.51 0.70 2.95
N GLN A 456 -21.98 0.77 1.73
CA GLN A 456 -20.54 0.90 1.50
C GLN A 456 -20.01 2.25 2.00
N LEU A 457 -20.77 3.34 1.83
CA LEU A 457 -20.41 4.65 2.33
C LEU A 457 -20.21 4.64 3.86
N GLU A 458 -21.14 4.05 4.63
CA GLU A 458 -20.99 3.96 6.08
C GLU A 458 -19.81 3.07 6.50
N ALA A 459 -19.56 1.96 5.78
CA ALA A 459 -18.39 1.12 6.03
C ALA A 459 -17.08 1.89 5.79
N TRP A 460 -17.01 2.65 4.69
CA TRP A 460 -15.86 3.49 4.34
C TRP A 460 -15.67 4.65 5.31
N LYS A 461 -16.75 5.26 5.80
CA LYS A 461 -16.69 6.30 6.83
C LYS A 461 -16.00 5.79 8.11
N LYS A 462 -16.36 4.58 8.56
CA LYS A 462 -15.72 3.93 9.71
C LYS A 462 -14.24 3.67 9.46
N ARG A 463 -13.90 3.08 8.30
CA ARG A 463 -12.50 2.80 7.94
C ARG A 463 -11.65 4.08 7.83
N LEU A 464 -12.19 5.13 7.22
CA LEU A 464 -11.52 6.43 7.11
C LEU A 464 -11.28 7.09 8.47
N SER A 465 -12.17 6.89 9.45
CA SER A 465 -11.94 7.36 10.84
C SER A 465 -10.91 6.50 11.59
N GLU A 466 -10.94 5.18 11.42
CA GLU A 466 -9.98 4.27 12.08
C GLU A 466 -8.56 4.51 11.57
N GLU A 467 -8.37 4.81 10.28
CA GLU A 467 -7.05 5.12 9.72
C GLU A 467 -6.53 6.51 10.13
N GLN A 468 -7.41 7.44 10.51
CA GLN A 468 -7.01 8.72 11.13
C GLN A 468 -6.56 8.54 12.58
N GLU A 469 -7.05 7.50 13.25
CA GLU A 469 -6.70 7.15 14.64
C GLU A 469 -5.57 6.11 14.74
N GLY A 470 -5.32 5.35 13.67
CA GLY A 470 -4.21 4.39 13.55
C GLY A 470 -2.90 5.08 13.21
N ASP A 471 -1.82 4.71 13.91
CA ASP A 471 -0.45 5.13 13.59
C ASP A 471 -0.16 4.83 12.12
N THR A 472 -0.07 5.87 11.29
CA THR A 472 0.57 5.79 9.97
C THR A 472 1.93 5.11 10.17
N PRO A 473 2.29 4.07 9.39
CA PRO A 473 3.62 3.49 9.47
C PRO A 473 4.64 4.64 9.37
N ALA A 474 5.45 4.83 10.41
CA ALA A 474 6.46 5.87 10.38
C ALA A 474 7.39 5.60 9.19
N GLY A 475 7.41 6.50 8.20
CA GLY A 475 8.39 6.47 7.12
C GLY A 475 9.81 6.46 7.69
N LEU A 476 10.79 6.01 6.92
CA LEU A 476 12.17 5.85 7.39
C LEU A 476 12.75 7.14 8.00
N PHE A 477 12.32 8.31 7.50
CA PHE A 477 12.69 9.65 7.97
C PHE A 477 11.56 10.44 8.63
N GLY A 478 10.40 9.82 8.86
CA GLY A 478 9.48 10.39 9.83
C GLY A 478 10.19 10.44 11.17
N ASP A 479 9.89 11.44 12.01
CA ASP A 479 10.06 11.21 13.43
C ASP A 479 9.33 9.91 13.69
N ALA A 480 10.07 8.85 14.04
CA ALA A 480 9.45 7.76 14.76
C ALA A 480 8.70 8.49 15.86
N PRO A 481 7.37 8.35 15.98
CA PRO A 481 6.74 8.88 17.17
C PRO A 481 7.57 8.28 18.30
N GLN A 482 8.16 9.17 19.09
CA GLN A 482 9.30 8.88 19.95
C GLN A 482 8.80 8.10 21.17
N TYR A 483 8.15 6.97 20.91
CA TYR A 483 7.70 5.99 21.86
C TYR A 483 8.70 4.85 21.82
N ASP A 484 9.99 5.20 22.00
CA ASP A 484 10.86 4.25 22.65
C ASP A 484 10.43 4.22 24.12
N ILE A 485 9.32 3.52 24.39
CA ILE A 485 9.02 3.06 25.74
C ILE A 485 10.26 2.27 26.14
N THR A 486 11.04 2.87 27.03
CA THR A 486 12.18 2.21 27.65
C THR A 486 11.68 0.93 28.31
N ASP A 487 12.53 -0.10 28.39
CA ASP A 487 12.17 -1.34 29.08
C ASP A 487 11.61 -1.07 30.49
N SER A 488 12.05 0.00 31.16
CA SER A 488 11.53 0.41 32.47
C SER A 488 10.08 0.88 32.45
N VAL A 489 9.65 1.62 31.42
CA VAL A 489 8.26 2.07 31.27
C VAL A 489 7.36 0.87 30.93
N LEU A 490 7.82 -0.04 30.06
CA LEU A 490 7.09 -1.25 29.72
C LEU A 490 6.92 -2.18 30.94
N VAL A 491 7.97 -2.33 31.75
CA VAL A 491 7.93 -3.06 33.02
C VAL A 491 6.93 -2.42 33.98
N THR A 492 6.94 -1.10 34.11
CA THR A 492 6.00 -0.37 35.00
C THR A 492 4.55 -0.57 34.55
N ALA A 493 4.28 -0.46 33.25
CA ALA A 493 2.94 -0.67 32.70
C ALA A 493 2.46 -2.12 32.89
N TYR A 494 3.36 -3.09 32.73
CA TYR A 494 3.10 -4.50 33.02
C TYR A 494 2.79 -4.75 34.52
N GLU A 495 3.52 -4.11 35.44
CA GLU A 495 3.24 -4.18 36.87
C GLU A 495 1.85 -3.63 37.20
N GLN A 496 1.47 -2.50 36.58
CA GLN A 496 0.17 -1.86 36.79
C GLN A 496 -0.99 -2.69 36.23
N ALA A 497 -0.79 -3.44 35.15
CA ALA A 497 -1.78 -4.37 34.64
C ALA A 497 -2.11 -5.49 35.64
N ASP A 498 -1.17 -5.82 36.54
CA ASP A 498 -1.34 -6.80 37.63
C ASP A 498 -1.92 -8.14 37.12
N ARG A 499 -1.41 -8.59 35.98
CA ARG A 499 -1.70 -9.89 35.35
C ARG A 499 -0.39 -10.57 34.97
N THR A 500 -0.31 -11.89 35.18
CA THR A 500 0.85 -12.66 34.72
C THR A 500 0.94 -12.61 33.19
N LEU A 501 2.14 -12.71 32.61
CA LEU A 501 2.31 -12.67 31.15
C LEU A 501 1.47 -13.72 30.40
N ASP A 502 1.22 -14.90 30.99
CA ASP A 502 0.36 -15.93 30.39
C ASP A 502 -1.14 -15.61 30.50
N ASP A 503 -1.52 -14.58 31.26
CA ASP A 503 -2.89 -14.12 31.56
C ASP A 503 -3.21 -12.74 30.97
N LEU A 504 -2.24 -12.17 30.26
CA LEU A 504 -2.28 -10.81 29.77
C LEU A 504 -2.80 -10.68 28.32
N PRO A 505 -2.41 -11.53 27.35
CA PRO A 505 -2.88 -11.40 25.97
C PRO A 505 -4.40 -11.35 25.87
N TYR A 506 -4.94 -10.55 24.93
CA TYR A 506 -6.37 -10.43 24.66
C TYR A 506 -7.22 -9.85 25.81
N THR A 507 -6.61 -9.10 26.73
CA THR A 507 -7.33 -8.36 27.80
C THR A 507 -7.27 -6.85 27.58
N ASP A 508 -8.19 -6.12 28.21
CA ASP A 508 -8.20 -4.65 28.19
C ASP A 508 -6.92 -4.04 28.76
N GLU A 509 -6.28 -4.72 29.73
CA GLU A 509 -5.00 -4.28 30.29
C GLU A 509 -3.85 -4.44 29.28
N PHE A 510 -3.83 -5.50 28.47
CA PHE A 510 -2.88 -5.60 27.36
C PHE A 510 -3.12 -4.50 26.33
N GLU A 511 -4.37 -4.25 25.96
CA GLU A 511 -4.71 -3.15 25.05
C GLU A 511 -4.34 -1.79 25.63
N SER A 512 -4.42 -1.61 26.96
CA SER A 512 -3.99 -0.38 27.64
C SER A 512 -2.47 -0.22 27.60
N ILE A 513 -1.70 -1.29 27.83
CA ILE A 513 -0.24 -1.29 27.65
C ILE A 513 0.10 -1.01 26.18
N TYR A 514 -0.61 -1.63 25.25
CA TYR A 514 -0.40 -1.45 23.81
C TYR A 514 -0.67 -0.02 23.37
N LYS A 515 -1.79 0.58 23.76
CA LYS A 515 -2.11 1.98 23.48
C LYS A 515 -1.10 2.94 24.11
N ALA A 516 -0.63 2.65 25.32
CA ALA A 516 0.40 3.46 25.96
C ALA A 516 1.76 3.31 25.27
N ALA A 517 2.06 2.15 24.70
CA ALA A 517 3.34 1.78 24.08
C ALA A 517 3.43 1.94 22.56
N ALA A 518 2.34 2.34 21.90
CA ALA A 518 2.26 2.39 20.45
C ALA A 518 3.09 3.55 19.89
N GLY A 519 4.28 3.21 19.40
CA GLY A 519 4.99 3.93 18.35
C GLY A 519 5.21 3.03 17.14
N GLY A 520 4.13 2.69 16.44
CA GLY A 520 4.16 1.93 15.19
C GLY A 520 4.59 0.45 15.28
N ARG A 521 4.46 -0.22 16.43
CA ARG A 521 4.75 -1.67 16.58
C ARG A 521 3.47 -2.51 16.68
N SER A 522 3.51 -3.77 16.24
CA SER A 522 2.34 -4.67 16.30
C SER A 522 2.08 -5.21 17.72
N ARG A 523 0.86 -5.73 17.97
CA ARG A 523 0.53 -6.43 19.23
C ARG A 523 1.44 -7.63 19.47
N THR A 524 1.80 -8.33 18.40
CA THR A 524 2.75 -9.46 18.41
C THR A 524 4.12 -9.02 18.91
N ASP A 525 4.63 -7.89 18.40
CA ASP A 525 5.93 -7.35 18.82
C ASP A 525 5.95 -6.94 20.30
N LEU A 526 4.88 -6.32 20.78
CA LEU A 526 4.74 -5.95 22.19
C LEU A 526 4.76 -7.20 23.09
N PHE A 527 3.99 -8.23 22.72
CA PHE A 527 3.96 -9.48 23.49
C PHE A 527 5.32 -10.17 23.50
N HIS A 528 5.99 -10.27 22.35
CA HIS A 528 7.35 -10.81 22.26
C HIS A 528 8.34 -10.01 23.11
N ARG A 529 8.25 -8.68 23.14
CA ARG A 529 9.11 -7.84 23.97
C ARG A 529 8.90 -8.10 25.46
N LEU A 530 7.66 -8.16 25.94
CA LEU A 530 7.34 -8.56 27.31
C LEU A 530 7.88 -9.97 27.62
N HIS A 531 7.76 -10.89 26.67
CA HIS A 531 8.29 -12.24 26.81
C HIS A 531 9.82 -12.29 26.92
N ASN A 532 10.52 -11.51 26.11
CA ASN A 532 11.98 -11.39 26.16
C ASN A 532 12.45 -10.75 27.47
N LEU A 533 11.74 -9.73 27.97
CA LEU A 533 11.99 -9.15 29.30
C LEU A 533 11.80 -10.18 30.42
N ARG A 534 10.80 -11.06 30.31
CA ARG A 534 10.60 -12.18 31.25
C ARG A 534 11.78 -13.16 31.20
N LYS A 535 12.24 -13.54 30.00
CA LYS A 535 13.41 -14.41 29.79
C LYS A 535 14.69 -13.79 30.35
N ALA A 536 14.86 -12.49 30.20
CA ALA A 536 16.00 -11.72 30.73
C ALA A 536 15.93 -11.47 32.25
N GLY A 537 14.87 -11.91 32.95
CA GLY A 537 14.68 -11.66 34.38
C GLY A 537 14.35 -10.20 34.74
N LYS A 538 14.01 -9.38 33.74
CA LYS A 538 13.69 -7.96 33.90
C LYS A 538 12.19 -7.70 34.11
N LEU A 539 11.34 -8.68 33.77
CA LEU A 539 9.90 -8.61 34.03
C LEU A 539 9.56 -9.19 35.41
N PRO A 540 8.85 -8.45 36.27
CA PRO A 540 8.53 -8.90 37.63
C PRO A 540 7.62 -10.12 37.63
N ARG A 541 7.83 -11.00 38.61
CA ARG A 541 6.98 -12.19 38.81
C ARG A 541 5.72 -11.78 39.56
N LEU A 542 4.69 -11.41 38.80
CA LEU A 542 3.33 -11.21 39.32
C LEU A 542 2.73 -12.56 39.76
N GLY A 543 1.88 -12.54 40.79
CA GLY A 543 1.45 -13.71 41.58
C GLY A 543 0.69 -14.79 40.80
N LYS A 544 -0.59 -15.00 41.11
CA LYS A 544 -1.44 -15.97 40.38
C LYS A 544 -2.22 -15.25 39.29
N ALA A 545 -2.44 -15.94 38.17
CA ALA A 545 -3.34 -15.44 37.14
C ALA A 545 -4.73 -15.15 37.72
N ARG A 546 -5.37 -14.07 37.26
CA ARG A 546 -6.66 -13.59 37.78
C ARG A 546 -7.78 -14.57 37.47
N GLU A 547 -7.74 -15.17 36.28
CA GLU A 547 -8.77 -16.10 35.83
C GLU A 547 -8.23 -17.51 35.61
N LYS A 548 -9.03 -18.52 35.99
CA LYS A 548 -8.69 -19.92 35.71
C LYS A 548 -8.95 -20.22 34.23
N PRO A 549 -8.01 -20.90 33.55
CA PRO A 549 -8.27 -21.40 32.20
C PRO A 549 -9.51 -22.29 32.17
N PRO A 550 -10.30 -22.25 31.08
CA PRO A 550 -11.40 -23.18 30.86
C PRO A 550 -10.95 -24.65 31.01
N ILE A 551 -11.87 -25.49 31.46
CA ILE A 551 -11.66 -26.94 31.55
C ILE A 551 -12.11 -27.55 30.22
N ILE A 552 -11.22 -28.30 29.58
CA ILE A 552 -11.49 -29.06 28.36
C ILE A 552 -11.33 -30.56 28.63
N THR A 553 -11.95 -31.40 27.81
CA THR A 553 -11.86 -32.87 27.92
C THR A 553 -10.51 -33.39 27.38
N GLY A 554 -10.23 -34.68 27.59
CA GLY A 554 -9.03 -35.33 27.04
C GLY A 554 -8.96 -35.22 25.52
N ASP A 555 -10.06 -35.54 24.83
CA ASP A 555 -10.13 -35.46 23.36
C ASP A 555 -9.91 -34.02 22.85
N GLN A 556 -10.52 -33.04 23.51
CA GLN A 556 -10.32 -31.62 23.19
C GLN A 556 -8.87 -31.19 23.42
N THR A 557 -8.20 -31.75 24.43
CA THR A 557 -6.78 -31.46 24.71
C THR A 557 -5.91 -31.95 23.55
N THR A 558 -6.16 -33.18 23.07
CA THR A 558 -5.47 -33.74 21.92
C THR A 558 -5.65 -32.88 20.68
N VAL A 559 -6.89 -32.48 20.36
CA VAL A 559 -7.17 -31.61 19.20
C VAL A 559 -6.41 -30.29 19.28
N LEU A 560 -6.41 -29.64 20.44
CA LEU A 560 -5.73 -28.36 20.62
C LEU A 560 -4.21 -28.50 20.51
N THR A 561 -3.63 -29.55 21.09
CA THR A 561 -2.19 -29.81 20.98
C THR A 561 -1.79 -30.08 19.55
N GLU A 562 -2.54 -30.88 18.79
CA GLU A 562 -2.27 -31.14 17.37
C GLU A 562 -2.30 -29.86 16.53
N LEU A 563 -3.30 -29.00 16.73
CA LEU A 563 -3.39 -27.72 16.01
C LEU A 563 -2.20 -26.80 16.33
N VAL A 564 -1.80 -26.72 17.60
CA VAL A 564 -0.66 -25.91 18.01
C VAL A 564 0.66 -26.47 17.48
N GLU A 565 0.89 -27.77 17.58
CA GLU A 565 2.12 -28.40 17.08
C GLU A 565 2.20 -28.39 15.55
N ALA A 566 1.07 -28.42 14.85
CA ALA A 566 1.03 -28.22 13.41
C ALA A 566 1.44 -26.79 13.01
N ALA A 567 1.04 -25.78 13.79
CA ALA A 567 1.36 -24.38 13.49
C ALA A 567 2.81 -24.00 13.87
N ILE A 568 3.26 -24.36 15.07
CA ILE A 568 4.53 -23.88 15.64
C ILE A 568 5.51 -25.01 16.01
N GLY A 569 5.24 -26.24 15.58
CA GLY A 569 6.11 -27.41 15.75
C GLY A 569 6.08 -28.06 17.13
N LYS A 570 6.07 -27.28 18.21
CA LYS A 570 6.02 -27.80 19.59
C LYS A 570 5.32 -26.85 20.55
N LEU A 571 4.56 -27.40 21.49
CA LEU A 571 3.81 -26.64 22.49
C LEU A 571 4.69 -25.71 23.37
N SER A 572 5.98 -26.02 23.50
CA SER A 572 6.93 -25.17 24.25
C SER A 572 7.26 -23.83 23.56
N LEU A 573 6.94 -23.67 22.27
CA LEU A 573 7.11 -22.43 21.49
C LEU A 573 5.83 -21.56 21.43
N ARG A 574 4.85 -21.84 22.30
CA ARG A 574 3.56 -21.13 22.33
C ARG A 574 3.66 -19.61 22.40
N ASP A 575 4.78 -19.07 22.87
CA ASP A 575 5.04 -17.63 22.93
C ASP A 575 5.01 -16.95 21.56
N GLN A 576 5.10 -17.71 20.46
CA GLN A 576 5.00 -17.23 19.09
C GLN A 576 3.57 -17.06 18.57
N LEU A 577 2.56 -17.55 19.31
CA LEU A 577 1.18 -17.60 18.84
C LEU A 577 0.39 -16.30 19.04
N PRO A 578 0.44 -15.60 20.19
CA PRO A 578 -0.47 -14.49 20.43
C PRO A 578 -0.42 -13.41 19.35
N PHE A 579 -1.60 -12.99 18.91
CA PHE A 579 -1.86 -11.96 17.90
C PHE A 579 -1.36 -12.28 16.49
N THR A 580 -1.24 -13.56 16.15
CA THR A 580 -0.90 -14.04 14.80
C THR A 580 -2.11 -14.63 14.07
N ASP A 581 -2.08 -14.59 12.73
CA ASP A 581 -3.10 -15.23 11.88
C ASP A 581 -3.19 -16.75 12.15
N ASP A 582 -2.06 -17.40 12.43
CA ASP A 582 -2.01 -18.82 12.79
C ASP A 582 -2.80 -19.10 14.07
N PHE A 583 -2.74 -18.19 15.05
CA PHE A 583 -3.53 -18.34 16.27
C PHE A 583 -5.01 -18.12 16.03
N ASP A 584 -5.39 -17.14 15.21
CA ASP A 584 -6.79 -16.93 14.83
C ASP A 584 -7.36 -18.17 14.10
N HIS A 585 -6.54 -18.80 13.25
CA HIS A 585 -6.88 -20.08 12.62
C HIS A 585 -7.03 -21.21 13.64
N ILE A 586 -6.10 -21.35 14.60
CA ILE A 586 -6.21 -22.33 15.68
C ILE A 586 -7.51 -22.14 16.48
N VAL A 587 -7.86 -20.90 16.83
CA VAL A 587 -9.10 -20.59 17.57
C VAL A 587 -10.33 -21.01 16.78
N ALA A 588 -10.40 -20.65 15.50
CA ALA A 588 -11.52 -20.99 14.63
C ALA A 588 -11.66 -22.51 14.46
N GLU A 589 -10.56 -23.19 14.15
CA GLU A 589 -10.54 -24.63 13.89
C GLU A 589 -10.79 -25.45 15.16
N PHE A 590 -10.23 -25.02 16.30
CA PHE A 590 -10.48 -25.66 17.59
C PHE A 590 -11.96 -25.61 17.97
N ASN A 591 -12.60 -24.44 17.84
CA ASN A 591 -14.03 -24.28 18.09
C ASN A 591 -14.86 -25.11 17.12
N ALA A 592 -14.52 -25.12 15.83
CA ALA A 592 -15.22 -25.90 14.82
C ALA A 592 -15.17 -27.42 15.10
N ARG A 593 -14.00 -27.95 15.49
CA ARG A 593 -13.81 -29.39 15.74
C ARG A 593 -14.42 -29.86 17.06
N THR A 594 -14.49 -28.99 18.06
CA THR A 594 -14.93 -29.35 19.42
C THR A 594 -16.37 -28.94 19.73
N GLY A 595 -16.98 -28.12 18.88
CA GLY A 595 -18.30 -27.52 19.13
C GLY A 595 -18.29 -26.47 20.23
N LEU A 596 -17.12 -26.04 20.69
CA LEU A 596 -16.95 -24.96 21.66
C LEU A 596 -17.10 -23.59 20.99
N GLN A 597 -17.30 -22.57 21.83
CA GLN A 597 -17.33 -21.16 21.41
C GLN A 597 -16.37 -20.34 22.29
N PHE A 598 -15.12 -20.78 22.37
CA PHE A 598 -14.11 -20.10 23.16
C PHE A 598 -13.59 -18.86 22.44
N SER A 599 -13.41 -17.77 23.18
CA SER A 599 -12.73 -16.58 22.69
C SER A 599 -11.23 -16.83 22.49
N PRO A 600 -10.52 -15.98 21.72
CA PRO A 600 -9.07 -16.03 21.59
C PRO A 600 -8.35 -16.06 22.95
N TYR A 601 -8.80 -15.24 23.90
CA TYR A 601 -8.33 -15.25 25.28
C TYR A 601 -8.48 -16.64 25.93
N GLN A 602 -9.67 -17.24 25.84
CA GLN A 602 -9.95 -18.54 26.46
C GLN A 602 -9.09 -19.66 25.87
N VAL A 603 -8.93 -19.71 24.55
CA VAL A 603 -8.06 -20.69 23.87
C VAL A 603 -6.59 -20.49 24.28
N TRP A 604 -6.12 -19.24 24.31
CA TRP A 604 -4.76 -18.91 24.77
C TRP A 604 -4.51 -19.40 26.20
N ARG A 605 -5.45 -19.15 27.11
CA ARG A 605 -5.35 -19.57 28.51
C ARG A 605 -5.24 -21.10 28.66
N VAL A 606 -5.92 -21.86 27.80
CA VAL A 606 -5.79 -23.33 27.78
C VAL A 606 -4.40 -23.72 27.26
N ILE A 607 -3.94 -23.17 26.14
CA ILE A 607 -2.61 -23.46 25.58
C ILE A 607 -1.50 -23.13 26.59
N ALA A 608 -1.57 -21.96 27.23
CA ALA A 608 -0.60 -21.52 28.21
C ALA A 608 -0.57 -22.42 29.47
N LYS A 609 -1.69 -23.07 29.80
CA LYS A 609 -1.77 -24.06 30.87
C LYS A 609 -1.21 -25.41 30.45
N LEU A 610 -1.51 -25.88 29.24
CA LEU A 610 -1.02 -27.18 28.74
C LEU A 610 0.50 -27.24 28.63
N ALA A 611 1.14 -26.08 28.41
CA ALA A 611 2.58 -25.98 28.29
C ALA A 611 3.33 -25.79 29.62
N LYS A 612 2.61 -25.75 30.75
CA LYS A 612 3.16 -25.77 32.11
C LYS A 612 3.07 -27.17 32.68
#